data_AF-A0A966SG73-F1
#
_entry.id   AF-A0A966SG73-F1
#
_cell.length_a   1.000
_cell.length_b   1.000
_cell.length_c   1.000
_cell.angle_alpha   90.00
_cell.angle_beta   90.00
_cell.angle_gamma   90.00
#
_symmetry.space_group_name_H-M   'P 1'
#
loop_
_entity.id
_entity.type
_entity.pdbx_description
1 polymer ?
#
loop_
_entity_poly.entity_id
_entity_poly.type
_entity_poly.pdbx_seq_one_letter_code
_entity_poly.pdbx_strand_id
1 'polypeptide(L)'
;MDNSALIKAMEERVVSLIGAEKDLFLVEIRVKPTNNLKIYIDGDQGVSVEKLVFYNRKLYRQLEEEGVFPDGDFSLELSSPGLDEPLKMHRQYVKNIG
;
A
#
# COMPACT_ATOMS: atom_id res chain seq x y z
N MET A 1 -16.95 -13.19 1.17
CA MET A 1 -16.75 -11.74 1.13
C MET A 1 -15.92 -11.45 -0.10
N ASP A 2 -16.42 -10.63 -1.03
CA ASP A 2 -15.71 -10.36 -2.28
C ASP A 2 -14.47 -9.49 -1.99
N ASN A 3 -13.31 -10.13 -1.94
CA ASN A 3 -12.02 -9.46 -1.72
C ASN A 3 -11.79 -8.32 -2.74
N SER A 4 -12.40 -8.39 -3.92
CA SER A 4 -12.32 -7.36 -4.97
C SER A 4 -12.90 -6.01 -4.54
N ALA A 5 -14.03 -5.98 -3.84
CA ALA A 5 -14.65 -4.74 -3.38
C ALA A 5 -13.81 -4.08 -2.27
N LEU A 6 -13.29 -4.90 -1.34
CA LEU A 6 -12.39 -4.44 -0.28
C LEU A 6 -11.10 -3.87 -0.86
N ILE A 7 -10.46 -4.58 -1.80
CA ILE A 7 -9.23 -4.13 -2.46
C ILE A 7 -9.47 -2.76 -3.09
N LYS A 8 -10.52 -2.61 -3.89
CA LYS A 8 -10.82 -1.35 -4.58
C LYS A 8 -11.03 -0.18 -3.60
N ALA A 9 -11.75 -0.41 -2.51
CA ALA A 9 -11.93 0.61 -1.46
C ALA A 9 -10.60 0.99 -0.80
N MET A 10 -9.70 0.02 -0.58
CA MET A 10 -8.36 0.28 -0.04
C MET A 10 -7.47 1.01 -1.03
N GLU A 11 -7.55 0.69 -2.33
CA GLU A 11 -6.80 1.37 -3.38
C GLU A 11 -7.14 2.86 -3.40
N GLU A 12 -8.42 3.21 -3.46
CA GLU A 12 -8.88 4.62 -3.49
C GLU A 12 -8.40 5.39 -2.24
N ARG A 13 -8.45 4.75 -1.06
CA ARG A 13 -7.98 5.35 0.18
C ARG A 13 -6.48 5.57 0.19
N VAL A 14 -5.69 4.56 -0.19
CA VAL A 14 -4.23 4.69 -0.24
C VAL A 14 -3.83 5.76 -1.23
N VAL A 15 -4.42 5.77 -2.43
CA VAL A 15 -4.16 6.77 -3.46
C VAL A 15 -4.50 8.17 -2.97
N SER A 16 -5.63 8.35 -2.28
CA SER A 16 -5.98 9.64 -1.68
C SER A 16 -5.03 10.04 -0.54
N LEU A 17 -4.50 9.07 0.22
CA LEU A 17 -3.61 9.30 1.35
C LEU A 17 -2.21 9.75 0.90
N ILE A 18 -1.68 9.10 -0.14
CA ILE A 18 -0.37 9.41 -0.72
C ILE A 18 -0.45 10.50 -1.81
N GLY A 19 -1.64 10.85 -2.30
CA GLY A 19 -1.82 11.79 -3.41
C GLY A 19 -1.31 13.21 -3.17
N ALA A 20 -0.97 13.57 -1.92
CA ALA A 20 -0.23 14.78 -1.61
C ALA A 20 1.22 14.75 -2.15
N GLU A 21 1.79 13.57 -2.29
CA GLU A 21 3.14 13.30 -2.79
C GLU A 21 3.05 12.77 -4.22
N LYS A 22 3.31 13.64 -5.21
CA LYS A 22 3.21 13.28 -6.64
C LYS A 22 4.17 12.16 -7.06
N ASP A 23 5.24 12.00 -6.31
CA ASP A 23 6.29 11.02 -6.58
C ASP A 23 5.91 9.62 -6.10
N LEU A 24 4.92 9.49 -5.20
CA LEU A 24 4.48 8.22 -4.63
C LEU A 24 3.30 7.64 -5.40
N PHE A 25 3.30 6.33 -5.59
CA PHE A 25 2.21 5.62 -6.22
C PHE A 25 2.00 4.25 -5.58
N LEU A 26 0.73 3.84 -5.54
CA LEU A 26 0.35 2.49 -5.14
C LEU A 26 0.76 1.51 -6.23
N VAL A 27 1.45 0.44 -5.84
CA VAL A 27 1.90 -0.62 -6.75
C VAL A 27 0.93 -1.79 -6.76
N GLU A 28 0.60 -2.31 -5.57
CA GLU A 28 -0.26 -3.47 -5.44
C GLU A 28 -0.85 -3.55 -4.03
N ILE A 29 -2.07 -4.07 -3.91
CA ILE A 29 -2.66 -4.48 -2.64
C ILE A 29 -2.93 -5.98 -2.68
N ARG A 30 -2.41 -6.71 -1.70
CA ARG A 30 -2.67 -8.13 -1.50
C ARG A 30 -3.42 -8.34 -0.20
N VAL A 31 -4.57 -9.01 -0.28
CA VAL A 31 -5.35 -9.42 0.89
C VAL A 31 -5.20 -10.93 1.05
N LYS A 32 -4.61 -11.36 2.16
CA LYS A 32 -4.50 -12.77 2.54
C LYS A 32 -5.75 -13.24 3.32
N PRO A 33 -6.01 -14.57 3.35
CA PRO A 33 -7.19 -15.13 4.04
C PRO A 33 -7.30 -14.82 5.53
N THR A 34 -6.20 -14.44 6.19
CA THR A 34 -6.14 -14.11 7.62
C THR A 34 -6.26 -12.59 7.86
N ASN A 35 -7.08 -11.89 7.08
CA ASN A 35 -7.21 -10.42 7.13
C ASN A 35 -5.86 -9.67 7.10
N ASN A 36 -4.87 -10.23 6.40
CA ASN A 36 -3.56 -9.63 6.31
C ASN A 36 -3.45 -8.86 4.99
N LEU A 37 -3.46 -7.52 5.11
CA LEU A 37 -3.36 -6.56 4.03
C LEU A 37 -1.89 -6.17 3.85
N LYS A 38 -1.33 -6.55 2.72
CA LYS A 38 -0.03 -6.08 2.26
C LYS A 38 -0.23 -5.03 1.20
N ILE A 39 0.33 -3.85 1.41
CA ILE A 39 0.22 -2.70 0.52
C ILE A 39 1.63 -2.34 0.06
N TYR A 40 1.82 -2.35 -1.25
CA TYR A 40 3.09 -2.00 -1.87
C TYR A 40 3.02 -0.58 -2.41
N ILE A 41 3.88 0.30 -1.92
CA ILE A 41 3.98 1.69 -2.38
C ILE A 41 5.41 1.94 -2.84
N ASP A 42 5.55 2.54 -4.00
CA ASP A 42 6.84 2.92 -4.55
C ASP A 42 6.82 4.42 -4.89
N GLY A 43 7.99 4.96 -5.19
CA GLY A 43 8.10 6.31 -5.69
C GLY A 43 9.17 6.48 -6.75
N ASP A 44 8.96 7.47 -7.60
CA ASP A 44 9.87 7.79 -8.72
C ASP A 44 11.31 8.02 -8.21
N GLN A 45 11.47 8.71 -7.08
CA GLN A 45 12.76 8.95 -6.41
C GLN A 45 13.07 7.93 -5.30
N GLY A 46 12.25 6.89 -5.17
CA GLY A 46 12.27 6.00 -4.01
C GLY A 46 11.48 6.55 -2.83
N VAL A 47 11.17 5.67 -1.88
CA VAL A 47 10.39 5.99 -0.70
C VAL A 47 11.25 5.71 0.53
N SER A 48 11.32 6.67 1.45
CA SER A 48 12.06 6.49 2.70
C SER A 48 11.28 5.59 3.65
N VAL A 49 12.00 4.86 4.50
CA VAL A 49 11.40 4.00 5.55
C VAL A 49 10.49 4.83 6.46
N GLU A 50 10.86 6.07 6.75
CA GLU A 50 10.06 7.00 7.55
C GLU A 50 8.69 7.28 6.91
N LYS A 51 8.64 7.51 5.59
CA LYS A 51 7.37 7.68 4.87
C LYS A 51 6.53 6.41 4.93
N LEU A 52 7.14 5.24 4.71
CA LEU A 52 6.43 3.96 4.82
C LEU A 52 5.80 3.79 6.21
N VAL A 53 6.58 4.02 7.28
CA VAL A 53 6.09 3.92 8.66
C VAL A 53 4.99 4.95 8.95
N PHE A 54 5.14 6.18 8.46
CA PHE A 54 4.16 7.24 8.64
C PHE A 54 2.81 6.87 8.01
N TYR A 55 2.82 6.47 6.73
CA TYR A 55 1.59 6.06 6.03
C TYR A 55 1.01 4.77 6.60
N ASN A 56 1.84 3.81 7.00
CA ASN A 56 1.38 2.57 7.62
C ASN A 56 0.58 2.85 8.89
N ARG A 57 1.13 3.67 9.80
CA ARG A 57 0.46 4.04 11.06
C ARG A 57 -0.82 4.82 10.81
N LYS A 58 -0.80 5.75 9.85
CA LYS A 58 -1.95 6.60 9.52
C LYS A 58 -3.09 5.76 8.95
N LEU A 59 -2.78 4.87 8.01
CA LEU A 59 -3.78 3.98 7.42
C LEU A 59 -4.30 2.95 8.44
N TYR A 60 -3.42 2.39 9.28
CA TYR A 60 -3.82 1.47 10.34
C TYR A 60 -4.85 2.10 11.27
N ARG A 61 -4.58 3.33 11.78
CA ARG A 61 -5.53 4.06 12.63
C ARG A 61 -6.85 4.33 11.94
N GLN A 62 -6.85 4.72 10.67
CA GLN A 62 -8.09 4.95 9.93
C GLN A 62 -8.94 3.67 9.81
N LEU A 63 -8.31 2.53 9.54
CA LEU A 63 -9.03 1.25 9.43
C LEU A 63 -9.56 0.76 10.78
N GLU A 64 -8.82 1.02 11.86
CA GLU A 64 -9.21 0.73 13.23
C GLU A 64 -10.39 1.62 13.67
N GLU A 65 -10.34 2.93 13.42
CA GLU A 65 -11.41 3.89 13.74
C GLU A 65 -12.71 3.62 12.96
N GLU A 66 -12.60 3.18 11.71
CA GLU A 66 -13.75 2.86 10.87
C GLU A 66 -14.35 1.48 11.15
N GLY A 67 -13.68 0.64 11.94
CA GLY A 67 -14.16 -0.71 12.25
C GLY A 67 -14.29 -1.60 11.00
N VAL A 68 -13.39 -1.43 10.01
CA VAL A 68 -13.44 -2.16 8.73
C VAL A 68 -13.35 -3.67 8.95
N PHE A 69 -12.62 -4.09 9.99
CA PHE A 69 -12.49 -5.49 10.40
C PHE A 69 -13.18 -5.72 11.75
N PRO A 70 -14.01 -6.77 11.89
CA PRO A 70 -14.58 -7.15 13.18
C PRO A 70 -13.47 -7.41 14.19
N ASP A 71 -13.64 -6.92 15.42
CA ASP A 71 -12.70 -7.09 16.55
C ASP A 71 -11.28 -6.55 16.34
N GLY A 72 -11.04 -5.77 15.27
CA GLY A 72 -9.71 -5.28 14.94
C GLY A 72 -8.74 -6.38 14.52
N ASP A 73 -9.23 -7.57 14.16
CA ASP A 73 -8.40 -8.69 13.72
C ASP A 73 -7.98 -8.53 12.25
N PHE A 74 -7.02 -7.63 12.04
CA PHE A 74 -6.35 -7.44 10.76
C PHE A 74 -4.88 -7.10 10.97
N SER A 75 -4.07 -7.39 9.95
CA SER A 75 -2.67 -7.01 9.93
C SER A 75 -2.39 -6.18 8.69
N LEU A 76 -1.88 -4.96 8.89
CA LEU A 76 -1.48 -4.06 7.82
C LEU A 76 0.04 -3.99 7.72
N GLU A 77 0.55 -4.26 6.52
CA GLU A 77 1.97 -4.17 6.21
C GLU A 77 2.14 -3.31 4.97
N LEU A 78 2.77 -2.15 5.14
CA LEU A 78 3.06 -1.23 4.05
C LEU A 78 4.57 -1.29 3.78
N SER A 79 4.95 -1.60 2.54
CA SER A 79 6.34 -1.77 2.15
C SER A 79 6.59 -1.31 0.72
N SER A 80 7.85 -1.07 0.36
CA SER A 80 8.22 -0.89 -1.05
C SER A 80 8.32 -2.23 -1.76
N PRO A 81 7.96 -2.32 -3.05
CA PRO A 81 8.32 -3.48 -3.85
C PRO A 81 9.86 -3.54 -3.94
N GLY A 82 10.45 -4.63 -3.43
CA GLY A 82 11.90 -4.84 -3.54
C GLY A 82 12.34 -5.15 -4.97
N LEU A 83 13.65 -5.17 -5.20
CA LEU A 83 14.29 -5.64 -6.44
C LEU A 83 13.97 -7.11 -6.77
N ASP A 84 13.48 -7.89 -5.79
CA ASP A 84 13.12 -9.30 -5.92
C ASP A 84 11.69 -9.54 -6.43
N GLU A 85 10.83 -8.51 -6.51
CA GLU A 85 9.54 -8.64 -7.19
C GLU A 85 9.67 -8.23 -8.67
N PRO A 86 9.10 -9.01 -9.62
CA PRO A 86 9.17 -8.68 -11.04
C PRO A 86 8.57 -7.29 -11.27
N LEU A 87 9.28 -6.46 -12.03
CA LEU A 87 8.86 -5.09 -12.36
C LEU A 87 7.49 -5.11 -13.05
N LYS A 88 6.44 -4.68 -12.34
CA LYS A 88 5.05 -4.71 -12.85
C LYS A 88 4.66 -3.41 -13.56
N MET A 89 5.34 -2.30 -13.26
CA MET A 89 5.02 -1.00 -13.84
C MET A 89 6.13 -0.44 -14.72
N HIS A 90 5.76 0.19 -15.84
CA HIS A 90 6.68 0.86 -16.76
C HIS A 90 7.52 1.96 -16.07
N ARG A 91 6.99 2.61 -15.03
CA ARG A 91 7.75 3.61 -14.25
C ARG A 91 8.92 2.99 -13.47
N GLN A 92 8.79 1.73 -13.03
CA GLN A 92 9.88 0.99 -12.38
C GLN A 92 10.97 0.59 -13.38
N TYR A 93 10.61 0.43 -14.66
CA TYR A 93 11.59 0.22 -15.73
C TYR A 93 12.50 1.44 -15.90
N VAL A 94 11.94 2.66 -15.96
CA VAL A 94 12.72 3.90 -16.19
C VAL A 94 13.76 4.14 -15.08
N LYS A 95 13.44 3.76 -13.83
CA LYS A 95 14.33 3.90 -12.67
C LYS A 95 15.50 2.92 -12.64
N ASN A 96 15.39 1.78 -13.33
CA ASN A 96 16.42 0.73 -13.39
C ASN A 96 17.17 0.70 -14.73
N ILE A 97 17.00 1.73 -15.57
CA ILE A 97 17.92 1.96 -16.69
C ILE A 97 19.11 2.72 -16.10
N GLY A 98 20.20 1.97 -15.85
CA GLY A 98 21.46 2.49 -15.34
C GLY A 98 22.10 3.55 -16.22
#